data_AF-A0A7J4IWK0-F1
#
_entry.id   AF-A0A7J4IWK0-F1
#
_cell.length_a   1.000
_cell.length_b   1.000
_cell.length_c   1.000
_cell.angle_alpha   90.00
_cell.angle_beta   90.00
_cell.angle_gamma   90.00
#
_symmetry.space_group_name_H-M   'P 1'
#
loop_
_entity.id
_entity.type
_entity.pdbx_description
1 polymer ?
#
loop_
_entity_poly.entity_id
_entity_poly.type
_entity_poly.pdbx_seq_one_letter_code
_entity_poly.pdbx_strand_id
1 'polypeptide(L)'
;AIVELKYRGFFTDRLNMLVVAGQVLDGSATYVATEVFTCGEQHPLSALILGIHPALFILIKVAIALLIIHALDQDIKDENMRNFIKVGAIILGFATGTRDALTLAVGTCS
;
A
#
# COMPACT_ATOMS: atom_id res chain seq x y z
N ALA A 1 18.39 19.68 -9.38
CA ALA A 1 17.39 20.74 -9.68
C ALA A 1 16.02 20.18 -10.08
N ILE A 2 15.91 19.15 -10.93
CA ILE A 2 14.59 18.59 -11.36
C ILE A 2 13.88 17.78 -10.25
N VAL A 3 14.64 17.25 -9.28
CA VAL A 3 14.10 16.47 -8.14
C VAL A 3 13.51 17.36 -7.03
N GLU A 4 13.94 18.62 -6.93
CA GLU A 4 13.70 19.46 -5.74
C GLU A 4 12.33 20.18 -5.74
N LEU A 5 11.66 20.30 -6.88
CA LEU A 5 10.44 21.10 -7.02
C LEU A 5 9.13 20.30 -6.90
N LYS A 6 9.16 18.96 -6.93
CA LYS A 6 7.95 18.09 -6.87
C LYS A 6 7.67 17.51 -5.47
N TYR A 7 8.59 17.66 -4.51
CA TYR A 7 8.45 17.13 -3.14
C TYR A 7 7.61 18.02 -2.20
N ARG A 8 7.50 19.33 -2.45
CA ARG A 8 6.77 20.25 -1.56
C ARG A 8 5.24 20.06 -1.59
N GLY A 9 4.68 19.52 -2.67
CA GLY A 9 3.25 19.16 -2.74
C GLY A 9 2.94 17.78 -2.18
N PHE A 10 3.90 16.83 -2.26
CA PHE A 10 3.68 15.43 -1.92
C PHE A 10 3.33 15.23 -0.44
N PHE A 11 4.09 15.83 0.48
CA PHE A 11 3.87 15.76 1.93
C PHE A 11 2.84 16.77 2.47
N THR A 12 2.44 17.75 1.66
CA THR A 12 1.43 18.75 2.05
C THR A 12 0.01 18.23 1.81
N ASP A 13 -0.15 17.29 0.88
CA ASP A 13 -1.42 16.69 0.53
C ASP A 13 -1.75 15.52 1.47
N ARG A 14 -2.73 15.74 2.36
CA ARG A 14 -3.18 14.72 3.33
C ARG A 14 -3.58 13.43 2.62
N LEU A 15 -4.10 13.49 1.40
CA LEU A 15 -4.54 12.32 0.65
C LEU A 15 -3.37 11.43 0.26
N ASN A 16 -2.24 12.00 -0.16
CA ASN A 16 -1.04 11.22 -0.48
C ASN A 16 -0.53 10.45 0.74
N MET A 17 -0.54 11.11 1.91
CA MET A 17 -0.12 10.48 3.16
C MET A 17 -1.07 9.34 3.56
N LEU A 18 -2.38 9.52 3.35
CA LEU A 18 -3.40 8.49 3.57
C LEU A 18 -3.25 7.29 2.60
N VAL A 19 -2.89 7.52 1.34
CA VAL A 19 -2.63 6.43 0.36
C VAL A 19 -1.48 5.57 0.85
N VAL A 20 -0.37 6.20 1.24
CA VAL A 20 0.79 5.49 1.77
C VAL A 20 0.44 4.79 3.08
N ALA A 21 -0.28 5.44 4.00
CA ALA A 21 -0.70 4.84 5.26
C ALA A 21 -1.56 3.58 5.06
N GLY A 22 -2.51 3.59 4.11
CA GLY A 22 -3.32 2.43 3.78
C GLY A 22 -2.48 1.25 3.27
N GLN A 23 -1.51 1.52 2.39
CA GLN A 23 -0.64 0.47 1.86
C GLN A 23 0.39 -0.05 2.87
N VAL A 24 0.84 0.81 3.79
CA VAL A 24 1.67 0.39 4.92
C VAL A 24 0.86 -0.48 5.89
N LEU A 25 -0.37 -0.10 6.21
CA LEU A 25 -1.25 -0.89 7.07
C LEU A 25 -1.44 -2.29 6.50
N ASP A 26 -1.74 -2.37 5.20
CA ASP A 26 -1.89 -3.63 4.49
C ASP A 26 -0.62 -4.48 4.51
N GLY A 27 0.53 -3.92 4.11
CA GLY A 27 1.79 -4.66 4.16
C GLY A 27 2.17 -5.10 5.58
N SER A 28 1.85 -4.30 6.60
CA SER A 28 2.10 -4.64 8.01
C SER A 28 1.21 -5.81 8.47
N ALA A 29 -0.04 -5.88 8.00
CA ALA A 29 -0.91 -7.02 8.25
C ALA A 29 -0.30 -8.28 7.62
N THR A 30 0.12 -8.23 6.35
CA THR A 30 0.79 -9.39 5.70
C THR A 30 2.09 -9.82 6.40
N TYR A 31 2.87 -8.87 6.92
CA TYR A 31 4.07 -9.18 7.70
C TYR A 31 3.74 -9.92 9.00
N VAL A 32 2.73 -9.44 9.74
CA VAL A 32 2.26 -10.13 10.96
C VAL A 32 1.63 -11.48 10.62
N ALA A 33 0.91 -11.60 9.50
CA ALA A 33 0.33 -12.85 9.02
C ALA A 33 1.37 -13.94 8.80
N THR A 34 2.49 -13.57 8.18
CA THR A 34 3.53 -14.50 7.79
C THR A 34 4.45 -14.86 8.96
N GLU A 35 4.90 -13.88 9.73
CA GLU A 35 5.83 -14.11 10.86
C GLU A 35 5.15 -14.70 12.10
N VAL A 36 3.90 -14.32 12.40
CA VAL A 36 3.23 -14.71 13.66
C VAL A 36 2.29 -15.89 13.46
N PHE A 37 1.54 -15.92 12.35
CA PHE A 37 0.47 -16.90 12.15
C PHE A 37 0.82 -18.02 11.14
N THR A 38 1.96 -17.93 10.44
CA THR A 38 2.38 -18.90 9.40
C THR A 38 1.23 -19.25 8.44
N CYS A 39 0.38 -18.28 8.10
CA CYS A 39 -0.76 -18.54 7.21
C CYS A 39 -0.24 -19.04 5.86
N GLY A 40 -0.80 -20.14 5.36
CA GLY A 40 -0.45 -20.68 4.05
C GLY A 40 -0.84 -19.72 2.93
N GLU A 41 0.14 -19.10 2.29
CA GLU A 41 -0.07 -18.20 1.15
C GLU A 41 -0.57 -18.99 -0.07
N GLN A 42 -1.84 -18.77 -0.46
CA GLN A 42 -2.44 -19.39 -1.65
C GLN A 42 -1.90 -18.81 -2.98
N HIS A 43 -1.24 -17.65 -2.96
CA HIS A 43 -0.72 -17.00 -4.16
C HIS A 43 0.76 -17.34 -4.40
N PRO A 44 1.14 -17.97 -5.53
CA PRO A 44 2.52 -18.41 -5.77
C PRO A 44 3.50 -17.24 -5.88
N LEU A 45 3.05 -16.07 -6.36
CA LEU A 45 3.88 -14.87 -6.45
C LEU A 45 4.14 -14.24 -5.08
N SER A 46 3.14 -14.25 -4.21
CA SER A 46 3.21 -13.70 -2.86
C SER A 46 4.02 -14.64 -1.96
N ALA A 47 3.83 -15.96 -2.07
CA ALA A 47 4.67 -16.98 -1.45
C ALA A 47 6.15 -16.88 -1.85
N LEU A 48 6.46 -16.53 -3.11
CA LEU A 48 7.84 -16.30 -3.58
C LEU A 48 8.48 -15.09 -2.91
N ILE A 49 7.73 -14.00 -2.74
CA ILE A 49 8.22 -12.76 -2.11
C ILE A 49 8.40 -12.97 -0.60
N LEU A 50 7.43 -13.63 0.03
CA LEU A 50 7.43 -13.92 1.48
C LEU A 50 8.47 -14.97 1.84
N GLY A 51 8.80 -15.89 0.92
CA GLY A 51 9.90 -16.86 1.08
C GLY A 51 11.31 -16.27 1.04
N ILE A 52 11.48 -15.03 0.55
CA ILE A 52 12.77 -14.31 0.59
C ILE A 52 12.88 -13.50 1.87
N HIS A 53 11.92 -12.60 2.11
CA HIS A 53 11.82 -11.85 3.36
C HIS A 53 10.44 -11.18 3.44
N PRO A 54 9.62 -11.41 4.47
CA PRO A 54 8.27 -10.84 4.53
C PRO A 54 8.25 -9.30 4.59
N ALA A 55 9.30 -8.68 5.12
CA ALA A 55 9.46 -7.23 5.09
C ALA A 55 9.61 -6.62 3.67
N LEU A 56 10.03 -7.41 2.66
CA LEU A 56 10.08 -6.93 1.26
C LEU A 56 8.68 -6.63 0.74
N PHE A 57 7.65 -7.32 1.23
CA PHE A 57 6.27 -7.10 0.81
C PHE A 57 5.78 -5.70 1.16
N ILE A 58 6.12 -5.22 2.37
CA ILE A 58 5.85 -3.85 2.81
C ILE A 58 6.54 -2.85 1.87
N LEU A 59 7.83 -3.04 1.61
CA LEU A 59 8.61 -2.13 0.77
C LEU A 59 8.07 -2.06 -0.66
N ILE A 60 7.68 -3.21 -1.24
CA ILE A 60 7.09 -3.29 -2.57
C ILE A 60 5.74 -2.55 -2.60
N LYS A 61 4.85 -2.77 -1.63
CA LYS A 61 3.57 -2.07 -1.59
C LYS A 61 3.71 -0.57 -1.43
N VAL A 62 4.65 -0.10 -0.60
CA VAL A 62 4.97 1.33 -0.48
C VAL A 62 5.54 1.88 -1.80
N ALA A 63 6.44 1.15 -2.46
CA ALA A 63 6.98 1.57 -3.75
C ALA A 63 5.90 1.68 -4.83
N ILE A 64 4.96 0.73 -4.88
CA ILE A 64 3.81 0.78 -5.79
C ILE A 64 2.91 1.97 -5.46
N ALA A 65 2.63 2.24 -4.19
CA ALA A 65 1.84 3.41 -3.76
C ALA A 65 2.47 4.73 -4.24
N LEU A 66 3.79 4.87 -4.09
CA LEU A 66 4.54 6.03 -4.57
C LEU A 66 4.49 6.15 -6.09
N LEU A 67 4.60 5.03 -6.81
CA LEU A 67 4.52 5.01 -8.28
C LEU A 67 3.13 5.43 -8.76
N ILE A 68 2.06 4.93 -8.12
CA ILE A 68 0.68 5.34 -8.42
C ILE A 68 0.51 6.85 -8.22
N ILE A 69 0.97 7.40 -7.09
CA ILE A 69 0.87 8.86 -6.86
C ILE A 69 1.68 9.62 -7.91
N HIS A 70 2.87 9.14 -8.27
CA HIS A 70 3.70 9.78 -9.29
C HIS A 70 3.03 9.80 -10.66
N ALA A 71 2.45 8.67 -11.08
CA ALA A 71 1.72 8.54 -12.34
C ALA A 71 0.50 9.48 -12.35
N LEU A 72 -0.28 9.50 -11.26
CA LEU A 72 -1.43 10.40 -11.14
C LEU A 72 -1.04 11.89 -11.23
N ASP A 73 0.09 12.27 -10.64
CA ASP A 73 0.61 13.64 -10.74
C ASP A 73 1.19 13.99 -12.12
N GLN A 74 1.60 13.01 -12.93
CA GLN A 74 2.09 13.25 -14.29
C GLN A 74 0.97 13.25 -15.34
N ASP A 75 0.06 12.29 -15.26
CA ASP A 75 -0.95 12.04 -16.29
C ASP A 75 -2.23 12.86 -16.10
N ILE A 76 -2.61 13.16 -14.85
CA ILE A 76 -3.87 13.86 -14.55
C ILE A 76 -3.61 15.33 -14.22
N LYS A 77 -3.85 16.21 -15.19
CA LYS A 77 -3.74 17.67 -14.99
C LYS A 77 -4.88 18.25 -14.14
N ASP A 78 -6.07 17.64 -14.18
CA ASP A 78 -7.24 18.06 -13.40
C ASP A 78 -7.10 17.66 -11.92
N GLU A 79 -7.09 18.64 -11.02
CA GLU A 79 -6.92 18.41 -9.58
C GLU A 79 -8.07 17.62 -8.97
N ASN A 80 -9.30 17.83 -9.45
CA ASN A 80 -10.49 17.19 -8.89
C ASN A 80 -10.51 15.69 -9.24
N MET A 81 -10.17 15.36 -10.50
CA MET A 81 -10.08 13.96 -10.94
C MET A 81 -8.92 13.23 -10.25
N ARG A 82 -7.81 13.92 -10.03
CA ARG A 82 -6.65 13.36 -9.31
C ARG A 82 -6.99 13.03 -7.86
N ASN A 83 -7.66 13.93 -7.15
CA ASN A 83 -8.07 13.72 -5.77
C ASN A 83 -9.10 12.58 -5.66
N PHE A 84 -10.02 12.47 -6.63
CA PHE A 84 -10.95 11.35 -6.68
C PHE A 84 -10.23 9.99 -6.78
N ILE A 85 -9.24 9.87 -7.67
CA ILE A 85 -8.48 8.62 -7.82
C ILE A 85 -7.62 8.34 -6.58
N LYS A 86 -7.01 9.38 -5.97
CA LYS A 86 -6.30 9.24 -4.69
C LYS A 86 -7.22 8.70 -3.59
N VAL A 87 -8.45 9.22 -3.47
CA VAL A 87 -9.45 8.69 -2.53
C VAL A 87 -9.77 7.23 -2.82
N GLY A 88 -9.92 6.84 -4.09
CA GLY A 88 -10.07 5.44 -4.48
C GLY A 88 -8.89 4.57 -4.03
N ALA A 89 -7.66 5.04 -4.21
CA ALA A 89 -6.45 4.34 -3.77
C ALA A 89 -6.36 4.22 -2.23
N ILE A 90 -6.81 5.24 -1.48
CA ILE A 90 -6.94 5.19 -0.01
C ILE A 90 -7.93 4.10 0.38
N ILE A 91 -9.14 4.11 -0.20
CA ILE A 91 -10.19 3.14 0.13
C ILE A 91 -9.70 1.72 -0.18
N LEU A 92 -9.04 1.50 -1.32
CA LEU A 92 -8.51 0.19 -1.67
C LEU A 92 -7.44 -0.28 -0.68
N GLY A 93 -6.47 0.56 -0.34
CA GLY A 93 -5.41 0.20 0.63
C GLY A 93 -5.96 -0.08 2.03
N PHE A 94 -6.90 0.74 2.51
CA PHE A 94 -7.54 0.50 3.80
C PHE A 94 -8.48 -0.72 3.75
N ALA A 95 -9.20 -0.96 2.66
CA ALA A 95 -10.09 -2.11 2.54
C ALA A 95 -9.32 -3.43 2.55
N THR A 96 -8.22 -3.53 1.80
CA THR A 96 -7.39 -4.75 1.81
C THR A 96 -6.63 -4.88 3.13
N GLY A 97 -6.05 -3.79 3.66
CA GLY A 97 -5.30 -3.88 4.91
C GLY A 97 -6.16 -4.13 6.14
N THR A 98 -7.37 -3.58 6.20
CA THR A 98 -8.33 -3.91 7.28
C THR A 98 -8.85 -5.32 7.13
N ARG A 99 -9.15 -5.79 5.92
CA ARG A 99 -9.52 -7.19 5.68
C ARG A 99 -8.44 -8.13 6.20
N ASP A 100 -7.18 -7.90 5.82
CA ASP A 100 -6.05 -8.73 6.25
C ASP A 100 -5.88 -8.68 7.78
N ALA A 101 -5.95 -7.49 8.38
CA ALA A 101 -5.89 -7.33 9.83
C ALA A 101 -7.05 -8.04 10.56
N LEU A 102 -8.28 -7.98 10.03
CA LEU A 102 -9.44 -8.67 10.58
C LEU A 102 -9.32 -10.19 10.43
N THR A 103 -8.84 -10.67 9.28
CA THR A 103 -8.59 -12.11 9.05
C THR A 103 -7.57 -12.65 10.06
N LEU A 104 -6.54 -11.86 10.38
CA LEU A 104 -5.57 -12.20 11.43
C LEU A 104 -6.18 -12.13 12.83
N ALA A 105 -6.98 -11.11 13.12
CA ALA A 105 -7.63 -10.96 14.41
C ALA A 105 -8.62 -12.10 14.70
N VAL A 106 -9.29 -12.62 13.67
CA VAL A 106 -10.20 -13.77 13.76
C VAL A 106 -9.43 -15.11 13.75
N GLY A 107 -8.15 -15.12 13.34
CA GLY A 107 -7.28 -16.29 13.36
C GLY A 107 -7.62 -17.35 12.30
N THR A 108 -8.47 -17.02 11.33
CA THR A 108 -8.79 -17.90 10.21
C THR A 108 -7.71 -17.75 9.13
N CYS A 109 -6.56 -18.41 9.31
CA CYS A 109 -5.69 -18.74 8.19
C CYS A 109 -6.34 -19.92 7.46
N SER A 110 -7.09 -19.67 6.39
CA SER A 110 -7.63 -20.71 5.49
C SER A 110 -7.04 -20.60 4.11
#